data_AF-A0A2W7UBM1-F1
#
_entry.id   AF-A0A2W7UBM1-F1
#
_cell.length_a   1.000
_cell.length_b   1.000
_cell.length_c   1.000
_cell.angle_alpha   90.00
_cell.angle_beta   90.00
_cell.angle_gamma   90.00
#
_symmetry.space_group_name_H-M   'P 1'
#
loop_
_entity.id
_entity.type
_entity.pdbx_description
1 polymer ?
#
loop_
_entity_poly.entity_id
_entity_poly.type
_entity_poly.pdbx_seq_one_letter_code
_entity_poly.pdbx_strand_id
1 'polypeptide(L)'
;MYKELEKFTVKGNFTFTQEDNLEAVCNASEAGSGVFVVYADKELIMVGSTGTVQNDGTLKSKNGGLHDKIVNGHQFAKTGRKYSWPAQMKKENIDTLEVFWFETYNDTAKSIPTSVEGQVLQNFLDENGKLPRWNVAF
;
A
#
# COMPACT_ATOMS: atom_id res chain seq x y z
N MET A 1 -3.31 1.93 13.69
CA MET A 1 -2.80 2.61 12.48
C MET A 1 -1.66 3.52 12.89
N TYR A 2 -0.62 3.63 12.06
CA TYR A 2 0.58 4.41 12.38
C TYR A 2 0.30 5.94 12.37
N LYS A 3 0.83 6.68 13.34
CA LYS A 3 0.49 8.10 13.60
C LYS A 3 0.84 9.02 12.43
N GLU A 4 1.92 8.72 11.71
CA GLU A 4 2.38 9.46 10.54
C GLU A 4 1.39 9.44 9.37
N LEU A 5 0.46 8.49 9.35
CA LEU A 5 -0.59 8.39 8.33
C LEU A 5 -1.83 9.21 8.68
N GLU A 6 -2.05 9.54 9.96
CA GLU A 6 -3.26 10.22 10.43
C GLU A 6 -3.40 11.64 9.88
N LYS A 7 -2.27 12.30 9.58
CA LYS A 7 -2.20 13.66 9.04
C LYS A 7 -2.73 13.79 7.61
N PHE A 8 -2.85 12.69 6.85
CA PHE A 8 -3.34 12.73 5.48
C PHE A 8 -4.87 12.74 5.45
N THR A 9 -5.42 13.68 4.68
CA THR A 9 -6.86 13.95 4.58
C THR A 9 -7.51 13.21 3.42
N VAL A 10 -6.81 13.08 2.29
CA VAL A 10 -7.27 12.28 1.15
C VAL A 10 -6.85 10.84 1.36
N LYS A 11 -7.81 10.02 1.78
CA LYS A 11 -7.60 8.63 2.17
C LYS A 11 -8.86 7.81 2.01
N GLY A 12 -8.71 6.50 2.01
CA GLY A 12 -9.81 5.55 2.03
C GLY A 12 -9.35 4.19 2.50
N ASN A 13 -10.30 3.27 2.54
CA ASN A 13 -10.03 1.87 2.86
C ASN A 13 -11.05 0.97 2.16
N PHE A 14 -10.66 -0.29 1.99
CA PHE A 14 -11.55 -1.35 1.54
C PHE A 14 -11.14 -2.68 2.16
N THR A 15 -12.08 -3.60 2.16
CA THR A 15 -11.87 -4.99 2.59
C THR A 15 -11.77 -5.87 1.34
N PHE A 16 -10.90 -6.88 1.39
CA PHE A 16 -10.68 -7.82 0.29
C PHE A 16 -10.64 -9.26 0.81
N THR A 17 -11.49 -10.12 0.25
CA THR A 17 -11.56 -11.54 0.55
C THR A 17 -10.99 -12.38 -0.60
N GLN A 18 -10.81 -13.68 -0.35
CA GLN A 18 -10.25 -14.60 -1.35
C GLN A 18 -11.11 -14.77 -2.62
N GLU A 19 -12.41 -14.44 -2.53
CA GLU A 19 -13.39 -14.61 -3.62
C GLU A 19 -13.70 -13.28 -4.33
N ASP A 20 -13.18 -12.17 -3.81
CA ASP A 20 -13.37 -10.86 -4.41
C ASP A 20 -12.52 -10.67 -5.66
N ASN A 21 -13.01 -9.80 -6.55
CA ASN A 21 -12.18 -9.23 -7.60
C ASN A 21 -11.51 -7.96 -7.08
N LEU A 22 -10.18 -7.98 -6.91
CA LEU A 22 -9.43 -6.86 -6.35
C LEU A 22 -9.63 -5.56 -7.15
N GLU A 23 -9.75 -5.66 -8.47
CA GLU A 23 -9.97 -4.52 -9.36
C GLU A 23 -11.36 -3.90 -9.18
N ALA A 24 -12.36 -4.70 -8.78
CA ALA A 24 -13.71 -4.23 -8.53
C ALA A 24 -13.90 -3.60 -7.14
N VAL A 25 -13.18 -4.12 -6.12
CA VAL A 25 -13.34 -3.64 -4.73
C VAL A 25 -12.36 -2.52 -4.35
N CYS A 26 -11.26 -2.38 -5.08
CA CYS A 26 -10.26 -1.34 -4.81
C CYS A 26 -10.85 0.04 -5.10
N ASN A 27 -11.05 0.85 -4.05
CA ASN A 27 -11.57 2.21 -4.15
C ASN A 27 -10.47 3.29 -4.07
N ALA A 28 -9.21 2.90 -4.32
CA ALA A 28 -8.07 3.80 -4.23
C ALA A 28 -8.02 4.81 -5.39
N SER A 29 -7.30 5.91 -5.18
CA SER A 29 -7.15 6.97 -6.18
C SER A 29 -6.47 6.46 -7.47
N GLU A 30 -7.11 6.72 -8.62
CA GLU A 30 -6.61 6.34 -9.96
C GLU A 30 -5.50 7.27 -10.48
N ALA A 31 -5.39 8.48 -9.94
CA ALA A 31 -4.36 9.45 -10.33
C ALA A 31 -3.43 9.83 -9.16
N GLY A 32 -3.89 9.65 -7.93
CA GLY A 32 -3.18 10.00 -6.72
C GLY A 32 -1.95 9.15 -6.48
N SER A 33 -0.94 9.76 -5.85
CA SER A 33 0.28 9.10 -5.39
C SER A 33 0.37 9.15 -3.88
N GLY A 34 0.98 8.12 -3.30
CA GLY A 34 1.12 8.01 -1.86
C GLY A 34 1.40 6.60 -1.40
N VAL A 35 0.83 6.24 -0.25
CA VAL A 35 1.13 5.00 0.48
C VAL A 35 -0.15 4.21 0.70
N PHE A 36 -0.03 2.89 0.67
CA PHE A 36 -1.04 1.98 1.17
C PHE A 36 -0.43 1.00 2.16
N VAL A 37 -1.25 0.56 3.11
CA VAL A 37 -0.92 -0.44 4.12
C VAL A 37 -1.95 -1.55 4.07
N VAL A 38 -1.50 -2.78 4.30
CA VAL A 38 -2.36 -3.97 4.25
C VAL A 38 -2.25 -4.69 5.59
N TYR A 39 -3.40 -4.96 6.18
CA TYR A 39 -3.52 -5.72 7.41
C TYR A 39 -4.21 -7.07 7.16
N ALA A 40 -3.81 -8.08 7.92
CA ALA A 40 -4.52 -9.35 8.08
C ALA A 40 -4.59 -9.66 9.57
N ASP A 41 -5.76 -10.02 10.09
CA ASP A 41 -5.96 -10.36 11.51
C ASP A 41 -5.37 -9.31 12.49
N LYS A 42 -5.49 -8.03 12.14
CA LYS A 42 -4.94 -6.86 12.86
C LYS A 42 -3.40 -6.74 12.86
N GLU A 43 -2.67 -7.61 12.16
CA GLU A 43 -1.23 -7.50 11.91
C GLU A 43 -0.97 -6.68 10.64
N LEU A 44 -0.05 -5.71 10.68
CA LEU A 44 0.45 -5.05 9.46
C LEU A 44 1.32 -6.06 8.70
N ILE A 45 0.87 -6.49 7.53
CA ILE A 45 1.59 -7.47 6.72
C ILE A 45 2.31 -6.83 5.55
N MET A 46 1.87 -5.66 5.10
CA MET A 46 2.48 -4.97 3.97
C MET A 46 2.38 -3.44 4.05
N VAL A 47 3.43 -2.77 3.59
CA VAL A 47 3.41 -1.35 3.20
C VAL A 47 3.86 -1.26 1.74
N GLY A 48 3.26 -0.35 0.98
CA GLY A 48 3.73 -0.04 -0.36
C GLY A 48 3.45 1.42 -0.74
N SER A 49 4.24 1.96 -1.66
CA SER A 49 4.01 3.31 -2.21
C SER A 49 4.00 3.38 -3.73
N THR A 50 3.54 4.53 -4.24
CA THR A 50 3.64 4.94 -5.64
C THR A 50 3.84 6.45 -5.75
N GLY A 51 4.47 6.87 -6.84
CA GLY A 51 4.88 8.25 -7.09
C GLY A 51 6.35 8.48 -6.73
N THR A 52 7.06 9.19 -7.61
CA THR A 52 8.49 9.50 -7.43
C THR A 52 8.70 10.99 -7.54
N VAL A 53 9.12 11.62 -6.44
CA VAL A 53 9.49 13.04 -6.45
C VAL A 53 10.81 13.20 -7.19
N GLN A 54 10.83 14.07 -8.20
CA GLN A 54 12.00 14.39 -9.01
C GLN A 54 12.87 15.44 -8.31
N ASN A 55 14.07 15.67 -8.86
CA ASN A 55 15.03 16.63 -8.30
C ASN A 55 14.52 18.09 -8.29
N ASP A 56 13.60 18.45 -9.20
CA ASP A 56 12.93 19.75 -9.26
C ASP A 56 11.71 19.84 -8.32
N GLY A 57 11.47 18.79 -7.52
CA GLY A 57 10.34 18.70 -6.62
C GLY A 57 9.02 18.26 -7.28
N THR A 58 8.96 18.11 -8.61
CA THR A 58 7.75 17.61 -9.29
C THR A 58 7.50 16.14 -9.00
N LEU A 59 6.24 15.73 -9.08
CA LEU A 59 5.85 14.33 -8.88
C LEU A 59 5.74 13.62 -10.22
N LYS A 60 6.56 12.59 -10.41
CA LYS A 60 6.38 11.61 -11.49
C LYS A 60 5.46 10.50 -11.01
N SER A 61 4.20 10.56 -11.44
CA SER A 61 3.23 9.48 -11.23
C SER A 61 3.43 8.39 -12.28
N LYS A 62 3.31 7.12 -11.88
CA LYS A 62 3.05 6.04 -12.84
C LYS A 62 1.57 6.08 -13.23
N ASN A 63 1.24 5.70 -14.46
CA ASN A 63 -0.15 5.64 -14.91
C ASN A 63 -0.98 4.79 -13.94
N GLY A 64 -2.15 5.30 -13.53
CA GLY A 64 -3.10 4.59 -12.69
C GLY A 64 -2.90 4.71 -11.16
N GLY A 65 -1.90 5.48 -10.69
CA GLY A 65 -1.84 5.93 -9.30
C GLY A 65 -1.77 4.82 -8.25
N LEU A 66 -2.42 5.05 -7.10
CA LEU A 66 -2.55 4.08 -6.02
C LEU A 66 -3.36 2.86 -6.43
N HIS A 67 -4.44 3.05 -7.18
CA HIS A 67 -5.29 1.97 -7.67
C HIS A 67 -4.48 0.96 -8.49
N ASP A 68 -3.79 1.40 -9.55
CA ASP A 68 -2.99 0.52 -10.39
C ASP A 68 -1.86 -0.14 -9.60
N LYS A 69 -1.19 0.62 -8.72
CA LYS A 69 -0.15 0.04 -7.87
C LYS A 69 -0.71 -1.09 -7.01
N ILE A 70 -1.86 -0.92 -6.38
CA ILE A 70 -2.50 -1.93 -5.52
C ILE A 70 -2.95 -3.14 -6.35
N VAL A 71 -3.63 -2.92 -7.47
CA VAL A 71 -4.26 -3.99 -8.27
C VAL A 71 -3.26 -4.74 -9.14
N ASN A 72 -2.42 -4.01 -9.87
CA ASN A 72 -1.52 -4.54 -10.91
C ASN A 72 -0.05 -4.62 -10.46
N GLY A 73 0.31 -4.03 -9.32
CA GLY A 73 1.66 -4.14 -8.77
C GLY A 73 2.07 -5.61 -8.59
N HIS A 74 3.32 -5.94 -8.89
CA HIS A 74 3.83 -7.30 -8.74
C HIS A 74 4.23 -7.61 -7.30
N GLN A 75 3.90 -8.82 -6.83
CA GLN A 75 4.31 -9.35 -5.53
C GLN A 75 4.24 -10.88 -5.51
N PHE A 76 5.20 -11.53 -4.83
CA PHE A 76 5.42 -12.99 -4.73
C PHE A 76 5.76 -13.71 -6.04
N ALA A 77 5.16 -13.28 -7.15
CA ALA A 77 5.40 -13.77 -8.50
C ALA A 77 5.48 -12.59 -9.48
N LYS A 78 5.76 -12.89 -10.76
CA LYS A 78 5.73 -11.91 -11.86
C LYS A 78 4.29 -11.63 -12.35
N THR A 79 3.32 -11.61 -11.44
CA THR A 79 1.90 -11.37 -11.71
C THR A 79 1.36 -10.27 -10.81
N GLY A 80 0.30 -9.59 -11.27
CA GLY A 80 -0.36 -8.55 -10.49
C GLY A 80 -0.99 -9.09 -9.20
N ARG A 81 -1.04 -8.24 -8.17
CA ARG A 81 -1.65 -8.54 -6.86
C ARG A 81 -3.10 -9.00 -6.95
N LYS A 82 -3.85 -8.59 -7.97
CA LYS A 82 -5.19 -9.15 -8.25
C LYS A 82 -5.24 -10.67 -8.41
N TYR A 83 -4.10 -11.28 -8.74
CA TYR A 83 -3.94 -12.74 -8.78
C TYR A 83 -3.08 -13.25 -7.63
N SER A 84 -2.00 -12.55 -7.27
CA SER A 84 -1.06 -13.07 -6.27
C SER A 84 -1.54 -12.91 -4.82
N TRP A 85 -2.36 -11.92 -4.50
CA TRP A 85 -2.94 -11.79 -3.15
C TRP A 85 -3.90 -12.93 -2.82
N PRO A 86 -4.94 -13.26 -3.62
CA PRO A 86 -5.79 -14.43 -3.35
C PRO A 86 -5.02 -15.73 -3.20
N ALA A 87 -4.01 -15.95 -4.06
CA ALA A 87 -3.17 -17.14 -4.00
C ALA A 87 -2.35 -17.22 -2.70
N GLN A 88 -1.77 -16.09 -2.26
CA GLN A 88 -1.02 -16.02 -1.02
C GLN A 88 -1.93 -16.14 0.21
N MET A 89 -3.09 -15.48 0.19
CA MET A 89 -4.11 -15.59 1.24
C MET A 89 -4.53 -17.06 1.46
N LYS A 90 -4.79 -17.81 0.38
CA LYS A 90 -5.09 -19.25 0.45
C LYS A 90 -3.96 -20.06 1.06
N LYS A 91 -2.71 -19.75 0.72
CA LYS A 91 -1.53 -20.44 1.26
C LYS A 91 -1.32 -20.20 2.76
N GLU A 92 -1.64 -19.00 3.22
CA GLU A 92 -1.41 -18.56 4.60
C GLU A 92 -2.65 -18.62 5.48
N ASN A 93 -3.78 -19.13 4.95
CA ASN A 93 -5.09 -19.17 5.62
C ASN A 93 -5.56 -17.78 6.10
N ILE A 94 -5.42 -16.77 5.25
CA ILE A 94 -5.93 -15.41 5.51
C ILE A 94 -7.30 -15.27 4.86
N ASP A 95 -8.35 -15.05 5.64
CA ASP A 95 -9.70 -14.90 5.10
C ASP A 95 -9.93 -13.52 4.48
N THR A 96 -9.37 -12.48 5.10
CA THR A 96 -9.66 -11.08 4.78
C THR A 96 -8.43 -10.21 4.92
N LEU A 97 -8.23 -9.31 3.95
CA LEU A 97 -7.31 -8.19 4.03
C LEU A 97 -8.07 -6.88 4.27
N GLU A 98 -7.54 -6.04 5.15
CA GLU A 98 -7.94 -4.64 5.27
C GLU A 98 -6.88 -3.76 4.64
N VAL A 99 -7.25 -3.04 3.59
CA VAL A 99 -6.32 -2.17 2.85
C VAL A 99 -6.69 -0.72 3.10
N PHE A 100 -5.73 0.06 3.59
CA PHE A 100 -5.87 1.51 3.77
C PHE A 100 -4.92 2.22 2.81
N TRP A 101 -5.37 3.30 2.19
CA TRP A 101 -4.57 4.08 1.26
C TRP A 101 -4.67 5.57 1.55
N PHE A 102 -3.58 6.29 1.28
CA PHE A 102 -3.41 7.71 1.61
C PHE A 102 -2.69 8.40 0.45
N GLU A 103 -3.25 9.50 -0.05
CA GLU A 103 -2.47 10.39 -0.91
C GLU A 103 -1.53 11.22 -0.04
N THR A 104 -0.22 11.03 -0.24
CA THR A 104 0.80 11.71 0.58
C THR A 104 1.42 12.90 -0.15
N TYR A 105 1.23 12.97 -1.46
CA TYR A 105 1.75 14.01 -2.33
C TYR A 105 0.65 14.52 -3.28
N ASN A 106 0.00 15.61 -2.90
CA ASN A 106 -1.05 16.33 -3.63
C ASN A 106 -0.94 17.85 -3.36
N ASP A 107 -2.00 18.63 -3.55
CA ASP A 107 -1.94 20.09 -3.38
C ASP A 107 -1.82 20.53 -1.91
N THR A 108 -2.31 19.71 -0.97
CA THR A 108 -2.34 20.05 0.46
C THR A 108 -1.30 19.28 1.28
N ALA A 109 -0.79 18.17 0.76
CA ALA A 109 0.27 17.36 1.38
C ALA A 109 1.44 17.18 0.42
N LYS A 110 2.67 17.41 0.88
CA LYS A 110 3.91 17.25 0.07
C LYS A 110 4.88 16.25 0.68
N SER A 111 4.37 15.18 1.29
CA SER A 111 5.19 14.11 1.86
C SER A 111 5.60 13.11 0.77
N ILE A 112 6.91 12.91 0.59
CA ILE A 112 7.45 11.99 -0.42
C ILE A 112 6.93 10.56 -0.14
N PRO A 113 6.24 9.90 -1.09
CA PRO A 113 5.61 8.59 -0.85
C PRO A 113 6.56 7.53 -0.30
N THR A 114 7.75 7.40 -0.88
CA THR A 114 8.77 6.44 -0.43
C THR A 114 9.35 6.78 0.94
N SER A 115 9.44 8.08 1.29
CA SER A 115 9.86 8.48 2.65
C SER A 115 8.81 8.11 3.69
N VAL A 116 7.52 8.22 3.37
CA VAL A 116 6.43 7.83 4.27
C VAL A 116 6.39 6.31 4.42
N GLU A 117 6.51 5.56 3.32
CA GLU A 117 6.64 4.09 3.35
C GLU A 117 7.81 3.65 4.23
N GLY A 118 8.99 4.26 4.04
CA GLY A 118 10.16 3.97 4.85
C GLY A 118 9.97 4.27 6.33
N GLN A 119 9.28 5.37 6.67
CA GLN A 119 8.99 5.70 8.06
C GLN A 119 8.07 4.67 8.73
N VAL A 120 7.01 4.23 8.04
CA VAL A 120 6.10 3.19 8.55
C VAL A 120 6.84 1.87 8.73
N LEU A 121 7.68 1.49 7.76
CA LEU A 121 8.49 0.28 7.84
C LEU A 121 9.53 0.35 8.96
N GLN A 122 10.17 1.51 9.16
CA GLN A 122 11.11 1.72 10.25
C GLN A 122 10.42 1.61 11.61
N ASN A 123 9.25 2.24 11.78
CA ASN A 123 8.48 2.15 13.01
C ASN A 123 8.06 0.71 13.32
N PHE A 124 7.59 -0.04 12.31
CA PHE A 124 7.27 -1.46 12.48
C PHE A 124 8.52 -2.29 12.83
N LEU A 125 9.66 -2.01 12.20
CA LEU A 125 10.93 -2.68 12.48
C LEU A 125 11.40 -2.44 13.92
N ASP A 126 11.31 -1.20 14.41
CA ASP A 126 11.68 -0.84 15.78
C ASP A 126 10.81 -1.55 16.82
N GLU A 127 9.51 -1.71 16.53
CA GLU A 127 8.54 -2.37 17.40
C GLU A 127 8.65 -3.91 17.39
N ASN A 128 8.99 -4.50 16.24
CA ASN A 128 8.85 -5.95 16.01
C ASN A 128 10.18 -6.67 15.72
N GLY A 129 11.28 -5.95 15.51
CA GLY A 129 12.60 -6.51 15.16
C GLY A 129 12.67 -7.14 13.75
N LYS A 130 11.65 -6.94 12.92
CA LYS A 130 11.55 -7.45 11.54
C LYS A 130 10.65 -6.56 10.70
N LEU A 131 10.70 -6.69 9.37
CA LEU A 131 9.74 -6.06 8.46
C LEU A 131 8.39 -6.81 8.45
N PRO A 132 7.31 -6.17 7.97
CA PRO A 132 6.05 -6.85 7.70
C PRO A 132 6.27 -8.07 6.80
N ARG A 133 5.56 -9.17 7.06
CA ARG A 133 5.86 -10.47 6.44
C ARG A 133 5.73 -10.52 4.91
N TRP A 134 5.03 -9.57 4.29
CA TRP A 134 4.94 -9.44 2.83
C TRP A 134 5.90 -8.38 2.24
N ASN A 135 6.70 -7.70 3.06
CA ASN A 135 7.83 -6.83 2.65
C ASN A 135 9.16 -7.57 2.88
N VAL A 136 9.77 -8.09 1.81
CA VAL A 136 11.04 -8.85 1.89
C VAL A 136 12.27 -7.94 2.00
N ALA A 137 12.18 -6.73 1.44
CA ALA A 137 13.21 -5.69 1.48
C ALA A 137 12.55 -4.32 1.24
N PHE A 138 13.29 -3.24 1.49
CA PHE A 138 12.89 -1.85 1.24
C PHE A 138 14.02 -1.12 0.53
#